data_AF-A0A934IPV7-F1
#
_entry.id   AF-A0A934IPV7-F1
#
_cell.length_a   1.000
_cell.length_b   1.000
_cell.length_c   1.000
_cell.angle_alpha   90.00
_cell.angle_beta   90.00
_cell.angle_gamma   90.00
#
_symmetry.space_group_name_H-M   'P 1'
#
loop_
_entity.id
_entity.type
_entity.pdbx_description
1 polymer ?
#
loop_
_entity_poly.entity_id
_entity_poly.type
_entity_poly.pdbx_seq_one_letter_code
_entity_poly.pdbx_strand_id
1 'polypeptide(L)'
;MGKAGAGEETGSGRAIITAGRLATLLGVPVSILAYLEARVPEIRALVEGRERVYRAKDAVLLAGLSELLYGEGLSFREVVELMRSGGRQKIVERGRRRLAGALGPARSTPRAGERRAIPPDAMVRPKGLQPVNGTGHRTPALSREAASVLSELMECVRLLEAAR
;
A
#
# COMPACT_ATOMS: atom_id res chain seq x y z
N MET A 1 43.72 -4.08 34.39
CA MET A 1 43.19 -2.84 33.77
C MET A 1 42.72 -3.18 32.37
N GLY A 2 41.45 -2.91 32.03
CA GLY A 2 40.95 -2.92 30.65
C GLY A 2 40.32 -4.23 30.13
N LYS A 3 39.14 -4.59 30.64
CA LYS A 3 38.21 -5.44 29.89
C LYS A 3 37.65 -4.63 28.71
N ALA A 4 37.83 -5.12 27.49
CA ALA A 4 37.19 -4.61 26.27
C ALA A 4 36.96 -5.81 25.34
N GLY A 5 35.78 -6.07 24.80
CA GLY A 5 34.46 -5.53 25.04
C GLY A 5 33.47 -6.63 24.73
N ALA A 6 32.45 -6.75 25.58
CA ALA A 6 31.22 -7.43 25.21
C ALA A 6 30.45 -6.49 24.28
N GLY A 7 30.05 -7.02 23.13
CA GLY A 7 29.30 -6.33 22.09
C GLY A 7 28.91 -7.35 21.03
N GLU A 8 28.17 -8.37 21.44
CA GLU A 8 27.40 -9.19 20.51
C GLU A 8 26.39 -8.29 19.81
N GLU A 9 26.63 -7.99 18.54
CA GLU A 9 25.61 -7.49 17.62
C GLU A 9 25.60 -8.34 16.35
N THR A 10 25.25 -9.60 16.59
CA THR A 10 24.86 -10.60 15.58
C THR A 10 23.73 -10.07 14.71
N GLY A 11 24.07 -9.67 13.48
CA GLY A 11 23.32 -10.02 12.28
C GLY A 11 21.92 -9.43 12.10
N SER A 12 21.78 -8.10 12.00
CA SER A 12 20.56 -7.48 11.45
C SER A 12 20.82 -6.61 10.20
N GLY A 13 22.05 -6.61 9.68
CA GLY A 13 22.53 -5.62 8.71
C GLY A 13 22.57 -6.01 7.23
N ARG A 14 22.30 -7.27 6.85
CA ARG A 14 22.62 -7.74 5.47
C ARG A 14 21.54 -8.58 4.78
N ALA A 15 20.29 -8.52 5.24
CA ALA A 15 19.20 -9.13 4.50
C ALA A 15 18.65 -8.13 3.47
N ILE A 16 18.81 -8.47 2.20
CA ILE A 16 18.28 -7.75 1.04
C ILE A 16 17.08 -8.54 0.51
N ILE A 17 15.98 -7.86 0.20
CA ILE A 17 14.74 -8.47 -0.25
C ILE A 17 14.29 -7.80 -1.55
N THR A 18 14.12 -8.59 -2.62
CA THR A 18 13.59 -8.10 -3.90
C THR A 18 12.14 -7.64 -3.76
N ALA A 19 11.78 -6.55 -4.44
CA ALA A 19 10.43 -6.00 -4.47
C ALA A 19 9.39 -7.04 -4.92
N GLY A 20 9.70 -7.87 -5.93
CA GLY A 20 8.83 -8.95 -6.38
C GLY A 20 8.54 -9.97 -5.28
N ARG A 21 9.58 -10.44 -4.58
CA ARG A 21 9.43 -11.37 -3.46
C ARG A 21 8.63 -10.76 -2.31
N LEU A 22 8.91 -9.51 -1.96
CA LEU A 22 8.18 -8.80 -0.90
C LEU A 22 6.71 -8.63 -1.27
N ALA A 23 6.42 -8.25 -2.51
CA ALA A 23 5.07 -8.13 -3.05
C ALA A 23 4.30 -9.46 -2.95
N THR A 24 4.93 -10.57 -3.36
CA THR A 24 4.35 -11.92 -3.22
C THR A 24 4.05 -12.27 -1.76
N LEU A 25 4.99 -12.04 -0.84
CA LEU A 25 4.81 -12.32 0.59
C LEU A 25 3.66 -11.51 1.21
N LEU A 26 3.54 -10.24 0.84
CA LEU A 26 2.52 -9.34 1.38
C LEU A 26 1.16 -9.47 0.68
N GLY A 27 1.16 -10.11 -0.49
CA GLY A 27 -0.03 -10.25 -1.30
C GLY A 27 -0.48 -8.98 -2.00
N VAL A 28 0.46 -8.07 -2.30
CA VAL A 28 0.18 -6.77 -2.91
C VAL A 28 0.92 -6.63 -4.25
N PRO A 29 0.44 -5.80 -5.18
CA PRO A 29 1.17 -5.52 -6.41
C PRO A 29 2.51 -4.80 -6.16
N VAL A 30 3.52 -5.06 -7.00
CA VAL A 30 4.83 -4.38 -6.93
C VAL A 30 4.74 -2.86 -7.07
N SER A 31 3.77 -2.37 -7.86
CA SER A 31 3.50 -0.94 -8.02
C SER A 31 3.13 -0.24 -6.71
N ILE A 32 2.57 -0.97 -5.74
CA ILE A 32 2.25 -0.43 -4.42
C ILE A 32 3.52 -0.16 -3.61
N LEU A 33 4.51 -1.04 -3.69
CA LEU A 33 5.80 -0.84 -3.03
C LEU A 33 6.52 0.39 -3.63
N ALA A 34 6.49 0.52 -4.96
CA ALA A 34 7.04 1.69 -5.65
C ALA A 34 6.29 2.99 -5.30
N TYR A 35 4.96 2.92 -5.17
CA TYR A 35 4.14 4.06 -4.71
C TYR A 35 4.54 4.50 -3.29
N LEU A 36 4.64 3.54 -2.37
CA LEU A 36 5.02 3.80 -0.98
C LEU A 36 6.43 4.38 -0.88
N GLU A 37 7.38 3.85 -1.65
CA GLU A 37 8.74 4.37 -1.77
C GLU A 37 8.74 5.84 -2.22
N ALA A 38 7.97 6.19 -3.25
CA ALA A 38 7.87 7.57 -3.72
C ALA A 38 7.24 8.54 -2.69
N ARG A 39 6.41 8.03 -1.79
CA ARG A 39 5.68 8.84 -0.79
C ARG A 39 6.38 8.91 0.57
N VAL A 40 7.22 7.93 0.91
CA VAL A 40 7.89 7.82 2.21
C VAL A 40 9.41 7.96 2.02
N PRO A 41 10.00 9.15 2.26
CA PRO A 41 11.37 9.47 1.88
C PRO A 41 12.46 8.70 2.64
N GLU A 42 12.09 8.03 3.73
CA GLU A 42 12.95 7.13 4.49
C GLU A 42 13.23 5.83 3.74
N ILE A 43 12.24 5.34 2.99
CA ILE A 43 12.33 4.07 2.26
C ILE A 43 13.07 4.34 0.97
N ARG A 44 14.17 3.65 0.75
CA ARG A 44 14.97 3.78 -0.48
C ARG A 44 15.26 2.40 -1.03
N ALA A 45 14.74 2.10 -2.23
CA ALA A 45 15.18 0.92 -2.94
C ALA A 45 16.65 1.09 -3.34
N LEU A 46 17.41 0.01 -3.22
CA LEU A 46 18.67 -0.15 -3.90
C LEU A 46 18.35 -0.74 -5.28
N VAL A 47 19.03 -0.25 -6.31
CA VAL A 47 18.89 -0.78 -7.67
C VAL A 47 19.95 -1.86 -7.84
N GLU A 48 19.52 -3.11 -8.03
CA GLU A 48 20.40 -4.23 -8.32
C GLU A 48 20.09 -4.72 -9.74
N GLY A 49 20.93 -4.29 -10.71
CA GLY A 49 20.68 -4.50 -12.13
C GLY A 49 19.41 -3.77 -12.61
N ARG A 50 18.34 -4.53 -12.87
CA ARG A 50 17.02 -4.01 -13.27
C ARG A 50 15.98 -4.08 -12.15
N GLU A 51 16.33 -4.69 -11.01
CA GLU A 51 15.36 -4.97 -9.95
C GLU A 51 15.52 -4.00 -8.78
N ARG A 52 14.37 -3.67 -8.17
CA ARG A 52 14.33 -2.91 -6.92
C ARG A 52 14.50 -3.88 -5.77
N VAL A 53 15.48 -3.64 -4.91
CA VAL A 53 15.70 -4.41 -3.69
C VAL A 53 15.63 -3.50 -2.48
N TYR A 54 14.99 -3.97 -1.41
CA TYR A 54 14.81 -3.24 -0.15
C TYR A 54 15.67 -3.88 0.93
N ARG A 55 16.14 -3.06 1.88
CA ARG A 55 16.75 -3.60 3.11
C ARG A 55 15.66 -4.24 3.97
N ALA A 56 16.04 -5.18 4.84
CA ALA A 56 15.09 -5.79 5.76
C ALA A 56 14.29 -4.78 6.60
N LYS A 57 14.93 -3.69 7.07
CA LYS A 57 14.26 -2.61 7.81
C LYS A 57 13.17 -1.93 6.98
N ASP A 58 13.48 -1.62 5.72
CA ASP A 58 12.56 -0.98 4.79
C ASP A 58 11.40 -1.92 4.42
N ALA A 59 11.69 -3.21 4.23
CA ALA A 59 10.69 -4.22 3.95
C ALA A 59 9.66 -4.36 5.09
N VAL A 60 10.12 -4.29 6.35
CA VAL A 60 9.25 -4.28 7.53
C VAL A 60 8.33 -3.05 7.51
N LEU A 61 8.88 -1.86 7.25
CA LEU A 61 8.08 -0.64 7.22
C LEU A 61 7.05 -0.67 6.06
N LEU A 62 7.47 -1.12 4.87
CA LEU A 62 6.59 -1.32 3.71
C LEU A 62 5.45 -2.29 4.03
N ALA A 63 5.73 -3.38 4.75
CA ALA A 63 4.72 -4.35 5.17
C ALA A 63 3.66 -3.72 6.07
N GLY A 64 4.07 -2.94 7.07
CA GLY A 64 3.16 -2.25 7.99
C GLY A 64 2.32 -1.18 7.28
N LEU A 65 2.94 -0.37 6.43
CA LEU A 65 2.25 0.65 5.63
C LEU A 65 1.25 0.04 4.66
N SER A 66 1.63 -1.05 3.99
CA SER A 66 0.73 -1.75 3.04
C SER A 66 -0.50 -2.30 3.75
N GLU A 67 -0.34 -2.80 4.98
CA GLU A 67 -1.48 -3.30 5.76
C GLU A 67 -2.42 -2.18 6.22
N LEU A 68 -1.89 -1.04 6.65
CA LEU A 68 -2.71 0.11 7.02
C LEU A 68 -3.53 0.62 5.82
N LEU A 69 -2.90 0.73 4.65
CA LEU A 69 -3.57 1.26 3.46
C LEU A 69 -4.54 0.26 2.82
N TYR A 70 -4.15 -1.00 2.66
CA TYR A 70 -4.92 -1.97 1.87
C TYR A 70 -5.62 -3.05 2.70
N GLY A 71 -5.13 -3.33 3.91
CA GLY A 71 -5.79 -4.21 4.86
C GLY A 71 -6.89 -3.49 5.64
N GLU A 72 -6.56 -2.32 6.21
CA GLU A 72 -7.50 -1.50 7.01
C GLU A 72 -8.23 -0.44 6.20
N GLY A 73 -7.73 -0.08 5.00
CA GLY A 73 -8.39 0.92 4.16
C GLY A 73 -8.10 2.38 4.57
N LEU A 74 -7.05 2.62 5.36
CA LEU A 74 -6.65 3.98 5.72
C LEU A 74 -6.14 4.74 4.50
N SER A 75 -6.38 6.05 4.49
CA SER A 75 -5.78 6.96 3.53
C SER A 75 -4.31 7.24 3.87
N PHE A 76 -3.52 7.62 2.87
CA PHE A 76 -2.13 8.02 3.12
C PHE A 76 -2.03 9.21 4.07
N ARG A 77 -3.03 10.11 4.08
CA ARG A 77 -3.11 11.24 5.01
C ARG A 77 -3.21 10.77 6.46
N GLU A 78 -4.08 9.81 6.75
CA GLU A 78 -4.23 9.24 8.09
C GLU A 78 -2.97 8.50 8.54
N VAL A 79 -2.31 7.78 7.62
CA VAL A 79 -1.03 7.11 7.90
C VAL A 79 0.07 8.13 8.23
N VAL A 80 0.14 9.25 7.51
CA VAL A 80 1.11 10.32 7.82
C VAL A 80 0.81 10.94 9.19
N GLU A 81 -0.46 11.15 9.53
CA GLU A 81 -0.84 11.66 10.85
C GLU A 81 -0.49 10.68 11.98
N LEU A 82 -0.69 9.38 11.74
CA LEU A 82 -0.25 8.32 12.64
C LEU A 82 1.28 8.33 12.81
N MET A 83 2.04 8.59 11.74
CA MET A 83 3.50 8.71 11.84
C MET A 83 3.94 9.93 12.65
N ARG A 84 3.22 11.06 12.56
CA ARG A 84 3.53 12.29 13.32
C ARG A 84 3.19 12.17 14.80
N SER A 85 2.08 11.52 15.14
CA SER A 85 1.65 11.28 16.53
C SER A 85 2.48 10.22 17.28
N GLY A 86 3.63 9.82 16.74
CA GLY A 86 4.52 8.82 17.35
C GLY A 86 4.12 7.37 17.08
N GLY A 87 3.13 7.12 16.21
CA GLY A 87 2.66 5.79 15.85
C GLY A 87 3.65 4.97 15.02
N ARG A 88 4.81 5.51 14.63
CA ARG A 88 5.79 4.85 13.76
C ARG A 88 6.24 3.48 14.28
N GLN A 89 6.51 3.35 15.58
CA GLN A 89 6.89 2.05 16.15
C GLN A 89 5.75 1.03 16.03
N LYS A 90 4.49 1.46 16.12
CA LYS A 90 3.34 0.58 15.90
C LYS A 90 3.27 0.10 14.46
N ILE A 91 3.62 0.94 13.49
CA ILE A 91 3.69 0.56 12.06
C ILE A 91 4.79 -0.48 11.84
N VAL A 92 5.97 -0.27 12.42
CA VAL A 92 7.09 -1.23 12.33
C VAL A 92 6.69 -2.57 12.95
N GLU A 93 6.08 -2.56 14.13
CA GLU A 93 5.67 -3.78 14.82
C GLU A 93 4.58 -4.54 14.06
N ARG A 94 3.62 -3.80 13.50
CA ARG A 94 2.63 -4.34 12.57
C ARG A 94 3.30 -5.00 11.36
N GLY A 95 4.28 -4.35 10.76
CA GLY A 95 5.06 -4.89 9.65
C GLY A 95 5.83 -6.16 9.99
N ARG A 96 6.46 -6.23 11.17
CA ARG A 96 7.15 -7.43 11.65
C ARG A 96 6.19 -8.60 11.80
N ARG A 97 5.05 -8.37 12.47
CA ARG A 97 4.01 -9.39 12.64
C ARG A 97 3.50 -9.90 11.29
N ARG A 98 3.28 -8.99 10.33
CA ARG A 98 2.80 -9.36 9.00
C ARG A 98 3.82 -10.20 8.23
N LEU A 99 5.10 -9.82 8.25
CA LEU A 99 6.16 -10.61 7.59
C LEU A 99 6.38 -11.96 8.28
N ALA A 100 6.31 -12.02 9.61
CA ALA A 100 6.38 -13.27 10.34
C ALA A 100 5.18 -14.19 10.02
N GLY A 101 3.98 -13.62 9.93
CA GLY A 101 2.76 -14.35 9.55
C GLY A 101 2.77 -14.83 8.10
N ALA A 102 3.37 -14.08 7.18
CA ALA A 102 3.54 -14.47 5.77
C ALA A 102 4.53 -15.62 5.57
N LEU A 103 5.42 -15.85 6.54
CA LEU A 103 6.37 -16.98 6.55
C LEU A 103 5.84 -18.20 7.33
N GLY A 104 4.70 -18.07 8.02
CA GLY A 104 4.00 -19.17 8.70
C GLY A 104 3.20 -20.04 7.71
N PRO A 105 2.68 -21.21 8.14
CA PRO A 105 1.91 -22.10 7.27
C PRO A 105 0.71 -21.34 6.70
N ALA A 106 0.73 -21.20 5.37
CA ALA A 106 -0.10 -20.34 4.54
C ALA A 106 -1.52 -20.11 5.09
N ARG A 107 -1.74 -18.96 5.73
CA ARG A 107 -3.08 -18.37 5.79
C ARG A 107 -3.19 -17.35 4.68
N SER A 108 -4.03 -17.74 3.71
CA SER A 108 -4.66 -16.88 2.71
C SER A 108 -3.72 -16.36 1.64
N THR A 109 -3.63 -17.15 0.57
CA THR A 109 -3.45 -16.63 -0.79
C THR A 109 -4.34 -15.39 -0.97
N PRO A 110 -3.80 -14.24 -1.39
CA PRO A 110 -4.64 -13.17 -1.90
C PRO A 110 -5.29 -13.71 -3.16
N ARG A 111 -6.59 -13.54 -3.28
CA ARG A 111 -7.32 -13.76 -4.52
C ARG A 111 -6.76 -12.80 -5.56
N ALA A 112 -5.77 -13.27 -6.33
CA ALA A 112 -5.20 -12.57 -7.47
C ALA A 112 -6.32 -12.41 -8.51
N GLY A 113 -7.03 -11.28 -8.47
CA GLY A 113 -8.14 -11.03 -9.39
C GLY A 113 -9.12 -9.94 -8.95
N GLU A 114 -9.30 -9.70 -7.65
CA GLU A 114 -10.06 -8.54 -7.21
C GLU A 114 -9.14 -7.32 -7.25
N ARG A 115 -9.29 -6.49 -8.30
CA ARG A 115 -8.80 -5.11 -8.30
C ARG A 115 -9.50 -4.38 -7.15
N ARG A 116 -8.97 -4.53 -5.93
CA ARG A 116 -9.37 -3.75 -4.76
C ARG A 116 -9.28 -2.29 -5.19
N ALA A 117 -10.38 -1.56 -5.07
CA ALA A 117 -10.47 -0.18 -5.54
C ALA A 117 -9.27 0.60 -4.98
N ILE A 118 -8.47 1.16 -5.90
CA ILE A 118 -7.38 2.06 -5.54
C ILE A 118 -8.06 3.26 -4.88
N PRO A 119 -7.77 3.59 -3.60
CA PRO A 119 -8.33 4.79 -2.98
C PRO A 119 -8.05 6.00 -3.88
N PRO A 120 -8.97 6.96 -4.03
CA PRO A 120 -8.78 8.10 -4.94
C PRO A 120 -7.47 8.87 -4.64
N ASP A 121 -7.03 8.90 -3.38
CA ASP A 121 -5.75 9.50 -2.95
C ASP A 121 -4.49 8.68 -3.32
N ALA A 122 -4.64 7.39 -3.65
CA ALA A 122 -3.55 6.56 -4.18
C ALA A 122 -3.35 6.75 -5.70
N MET A 123 -4.29 7.41 -6.38
CA MET A 123 -4.11 7.91 -7.74
C MET A 123 -3.24 9.17 -7.71
N VAL A 124 -1.92 9.00 -7.63
CA VAL A 124 -0.99 10.12 -7.84
C VAL A 124 -1.12 10.56 -9.29
N ARG A 125 -1.77 11.70 -9.51
CA ARG A 125 -1.52 12.49 -10.72
C ARG A 125 -0.02 12.78 -10.74
N PRO A 126 0.73 12.40 -11.78
CA PRO A 126 2.15 12.71 -11.84
C PRO A 126 2.31 14.22 -11.71
N LYS A 127 3.04 14.64 -10.67
CA LYS A 127 3.43 16.04 -10.48
C LYS A 127 4.44 16.36 -11.59
N GLY A 128 3.93 16.81 -12.74
CA GLY A 128 4.72 17.03 -13.94
C GLY A 128 3.94 17.33 -15.22
N LEU A 129 2.63 17.06 -15.31
CA LEU A 129 1.81 17.68 -16.35
C LEU A 129 1.24 18.98 -15.80
N GLN A 130 1.89 20.09 -16.15
CA GLN A 130 1.26 21.40 -16.10
C GLN A 130 -0.11 21.31 -16.80
N PRO A 131 -1.15 21.99 -16.29
CA PRO A 131 -2.41 22.05 -17.00
C PRO A 131 -2.16 22.72 -18.35
N VAL A 132 -2.20 21.94 -19.44
CA VAL A 132 -2.40 22.51 -20.77
C VAL A 132 -3.80 23.12 -20.74
N ASN A 133 -3.83 24.44 -20.57
CA ASN A 133 -5.03 25.22 -20.79
C ASN A 133 -5.51 24.96 -22.22
N GLY A 134 -6.71 24.40 -22.35
CA GLY A 134 -7.44 24.33 -23.61
C GLY A 134 -7.79 22.92 -24.07
N THR A 135 -8.82 22.32 -23.46
CA THR A 135 -10.01 21.73 -24.12
C THR A 135 -10.80 20.92 -23.09
N GLY A 136 -12.12 21.15 -23.04
CA GLY A 136 -13.00 20.73 -21.95
C GLY A 136 -12.90 19.25 -21.57
N HIS A 137 -12.86 18.99 -20.27
CA HIS A 137 -13.26 17.70 -19.71
C HIS A 137 -14.73 17.45 -20.10
N ARG A 138 -14.95 16.74 -21.21
CA ARG A 138 -16.20 16.00 -21.37
C ARG A 138 -16.16 14.88 -20.34
N THR A 139 -17.03 14.97 -19.34
CA THR A 139 -17.44 13.80 -18.57
C THR A 139 -17.74 12.68 -19.57
N PRO A 140 -17.14 11.49 -19.44
CA PRO A 140 -17.55 10.38 -20.30
C PRO A 140 -19.03 10.15 -20.01
N ALA A 141 -19.87 10.34 -21.03
CA ALA A 141 -21.27 9.96 -20.94
C ALA A 141 -21.29 8.49 -20.56
N LEU A 142 -21.89 8.17 -19.41
CA LEU A 142 -22.15 6.79 -19.02
C LEU A 142 -22.85 6.11 -20.19
N SER A 143 -22.44 4.89 -20.54
CA SER A 143 -23.12 4.15 -21.60
C SER A 143 -24.61 4.06 -21.24
N ARG A 144 -25.48 4.04 -22.25
CA ARG A 144 -26.94 4.05 -22.03
C ARG A 144 -27.38 2.88 -21.14
N GLU A 145 -26.66 1.77 -21.23
CA GLU A 145 -26.82 0.57 -20.43
C GLU A 145 -26.46 0.82 -18.97
N ALA A 146 -25.34 1.48 -18.68
CA ALA A 146 -24.93 1.82 -17.32
C ALA A 146 -25.90 2.81 -16.64
N ALA A 147 -26.45 3.76 -17.40
CA ALA A 147 -27.47 4.68 -16.90
C ALA A 147 -28.80 3.98 -16.57
N SER A 148 -29.20 2.98 -17.37
CA SER A 148 -30.41 2.18 -17.14
C SER A 148 -30.31 1.37 -15.85
N VAL A 149 -29.19 0.66 -15.65
CA VAL A 149 -28.97 -0.16 -14.45
C VAL A 149 -28.96 0.70 -13.19
N LEU A 150 -28.37 1.90 -13.25
CA LEU A 150 -28.38 2.82 -12.12
C LEU A 150 -29.80 3.28 -11.77
N SER A 151 -30.63 3.54 -12.78
CA SER A 151 -32.04 3.92 -12.56
C SER A 151 -32.82 2.80 -11.88
N GLU A 152 -32.68 1.56 -12.33
CA GLU A 152 -33.35 0.40 -11.72
C GLU A 152 -32.92 0.19 -10.26
N LEU A 153 -31.62 0.33 -9.97
CA LEU A 153 -31.12 0.20 -8.60
C LEU A 153 -31.66 1.30 -7.68
N MET A 154 -31.78 2.53 -8.17
CA MET A 154 -32.36 3.63 -7.41
C MET A 154 -33.85 3.42 -7.13
N GLU A 155 -34.60 2.84 -8.07
CA GLU A 155 -36.00 2.45 -7.90
C GLU A 155 -36.16 1.39 -6.80
N CYS A 156 -35.32 0.35 -6.83
CA CYS A 156 -35.31 -0.70 -5.81
C CYS A 156 -35.04 -0.16 -4.41
N VAL A 157 -34.09 0.79 -4.28
CA VAL A 157 -33.79 1.44 -2.99
C VAL A 157 -35.00 2.23 -2.49
N ARG A 158 -35.67 3.00 -3.35
CA ARG A 158 -36.88 3.75 -2.95
C ARG A 158 -38.01 2.82 -2.49
N LEU A 159 -38.22 1.70 -3.17
CA LEU A 159 -39.26 0.74 -2.80
C LEU A 159 -38.96 0.08 -1.44
N LEU A 160 -37.69 -0.23 -1.15
CA LEU A 160 -37.27 -0.75 0.14
C LEU A 160 -37.43 0.28 1.26
N GLU A 161 -37.14 1.55 1.00
CA GLU A 161 -37.35 2.63 1.97
C GLU A 161 -38.83 2.90 2.25
N ALA A 162 -39.69 2.78 1.24
CA ALA A 162 -41.13 2.97 1.38
C ALA A 162 -41.86 1.79 2.06
N ALA A 163 -41.26 0.60 2.07
CA ALA A 163 -41.81 -0.60 2.71
C ALA A 163 -41.43 -0.75 4.20
N ARG A 164 -40.74 0.25 4.77
CA ARG A 164 -40.32 0.30 6.18
C ARG A 164 -41.26 1.16 7.01
#